data_AF-A0A8D5U5V7-F1
#
_entry.id   AF-A0A8D5U5V7-F1
#
_cell.length_a   1.000
_cell.length_b   1.000
_cell.length_c   1.000
_cell.angle_alpha   90.00
_cell.angle_beta   90.00
_cell.angle_gamma   90.00
#
_symmetry.space_group_name_H-M   'P 1'
#
loop_
_entity.id
_entity.type
_entity.pdbx_description
1 polymer ?
#
loop_
_entity_poly.entity_id
_entity_poly.type
_entity_poly.pdbx_seq_one_letter_code
_entity_poly.pdbx_strand_id
1 'polypeptide(L)' 'MLVRVDDKGRVYLPKEIREKAGSKEFYLVELPTGIMLIPRLEDPVKALGEEGKKLPDVSVKELKRVAREEAERELGLR' A
#
# COMPACT_ATOMS: atom_id res chain seq x y z
N MET A 1 -3.39 15.92 -5.22
CA MET A 1 -2.20 16.78 -5.22
C MET A 1 -1.50 16.63 -6.57
N LEU A 2 -1.17 17.72 -7.24
CA LEU A 2 -0.45 17.67 -8.52
C LEU A 2 1.06 17.81 -8.25
N VAL A 3 1.85 16.88 -8.76
CA VAL A 3 3.32 16.94 -8.75
C VAL A 3 3.82 16.99 -10.19
N ARG A 4 4.97 17.60 -10.41
CA ARG A 4 5.59 17.70 -11.74
C ARG A 4 6.85 16.85 -11.77
N VAL A 5 7.10 16.26 -12.93
CA VAL A 5 8.37 15.63 -13.26
C VAL A 5 9.33 16.74 -13.65
N ASP A 6 10.52 16.76 -13.05
CA ASP A 6 11.57 17.71 -13.43
C ASP A 6 12.26 17.32 -14.75
N ASP A 7 13.19 18.16 -15.19
CA ASP A 7 14.00 17.97 -16.40
C ASP A 7 14.83 16.67 -16.38
N LYS A 8 15.05 16.09 -15.20
CA LYS A 8 15.81 14.86 -14.99
C LYS A 8 14.90 13.63 -14.80
N GLY A 9 13.60 13.77 -15.01
CA GLY A 9 12.65 12.65 -14.87
C GLY A 9 12.28 12.31 -13.43
N ARG A 10 12.54 13.20 -12.46
CA ARG A 10 12.29 12.94 -11.03
C ARG A 10 10.97 13.54 -10.58
N VAL A 11 10.25 12.80 -9.73
CA VAL A 11 9.07 13.30 -9.02
C VAL A 11 9.44 13.58 -7.57
N TYR A 12 9.24 14.82 -7.12
CA TYR A 12 9.43 15.16 -5.71
C TYR A 12 8.25 14.65 -4.88
N LEU A 13 8.50 13.71 -3.97
CA LEU A 13 7.52 13.28 -2.97
C LEU A 13 7.49 14.28 -1.81
N PRO A 14 6.35 14.93 -1.50
CA PRO A 14 6.22 15.85 -0.38
C PRO A 14 6.58 15.20 0.97
N LYS A 15 7.02 16.01 1.94
CA LYS A 15 7.43 15.55 3.27
C LYS A 15 6.40 14.64 3.94
N GLU A 16 5.13 15.06 3.93
CA GLU A 16 4.03 14.31 4.53
C GLU A 16 3.88 12.90 3.95
N ILE A 17 4.10 12.74 2.64
CA ILE A 17 4.03 11.43 1.97
C ILE A 17 5.23 10.57 2.38
N ARG A 18 6.43 11.16 2.45
CA ARG A 18 7.64 10.44 2.86
C ARG A 18 7.55 9.96 4.31
N GLU A 19 7.03 10.81 5.20
CA GLU A 19 6.85 10.46 6.62
C GLU A 19 5.81 9.36 6.80
N LYS A 20 4.69 9.42 6.07
CA LYS A 20 3.67 8.36 6.08
C LYS A 20 4.19 7.05 5.48
N ALA A 21 4.99 7.11 4.43
CA ALA A 21 5.53 5.92 3.77
C ALA A 21 6.60 5.21 4.61
N GLY A 22 7.29 5.94 5.50
CA GLY A 22 8.29 5.35 6.40
C GLY A 22 9.50 4.72 5.70
N SER A 23 9.70 4.97 4.40
CA SER A 23 10.78 4.41 3.61
C SER A 23 11.42 5.44 2.69
N LYS A 24 12.73 5.26 2.43
CA LYS A 24 13.51 6.06 1.48
C LYS A 24 13.59 5.40 0.10
N GLU A 25 13.27 4.12 0.02
CA GLU A 25 13.37 3.31 -1.20
C GLU A 25 11.99 2.79 -1.58
N PHE A 26 11.71 2.74 -2.88
CA PHE A 26 10.40 2.33 -3.38
C PHE A 26 10.58 1.39 -4.56
N TYR A 27 9.69 0.41 -4.65
CA TYR A 27 9.45 -0.33 -5.89
C TYR A 27 8.52 0.50 -6.77
N LEU A 28 8.93 0.73 -8.02
CA LEU A 28 8.10 1.32 -9.06
C LEU A 28 7.41 0.19 -9.82
N VAL A 29 6.08 0.18 -9.81
CA VAL A 29 5.27 -0.80 -10.53
C VAL A 29 4.43 -0.08 -11.59
N GLU A 30 4.50 -0.56 -12.82
CA GLU A 30 3.64 -0.07 -13.91
C GLU A 30 2.31 -0.82 -13.90
N LEU A 31 1.22 -0.07 -13.99
CA LEU A 31 -0.16 -0.55 -14.08
C LEU A 31 -0.79 -0.01 -15.36
N PRO A 32 -1.86 -0.62 -15.90
CA PRO A 32 -2.55 -0.10 -17.09
C PRO A 32 -3.03 1.36 -16.95
N THR A 33 -3.27 1.82 -15.72
CA THR A 33 -3.80 3.16 -15.42
C THR A 33 -2.74 4.15 -14.92
N GLY A 34 -1.48 3.72 -14.74
CA GLY A 34 -0.43 4.60 -14.23
C GLY A 34 0.69 3.86 -13.51
N ILE A 35 1.35 4.54 -12.57
CA ILE A 35 2.44 3.97 -11.77
C ILE A 35 2.05 3.89 -10.30
N MET A 36 2.58 2.90 -9.60
CA MET A 36 2.45 2.75 -8.16
C MET A 36 3.84 2.69 -7.51
N LEU A 37 4.02 3.46 -6.44
CA LEU A 37 5.22 3.43 -5.61
C LEU A 37 4.93 2.66 -4.33
N ILE A 38 5.62 1.54 -4.13
CA ILE A 38 5.47 0.69 -2.94
C ILE A 38 6.72 0.87 -2.07
N PRO A 39 6.61 1.31 -0.81
CA PRO A 39 7.77 1.49 0.06
C PRO A 39 8.49 0.15 0.28
N ARG A 40 9.81 0.14 0.12
CA ARG A 40 10.63 -1.02 0.45
C ARG A 40 10.70 -1.16 1.97
N LEU A 41 10.40 -2.36 2.45
CA LEU A 41 10.60 -2.76 3.84
C LEU A 41 12.00 -3.36 4.00
N GLU A 42 12.67 -3.03 5.10
CA GLU A 42 13.99 -3.61 5.43
C GLU A 42 13.89 -5.13 5.63
N ASP A 43 12.83 -5.58 6.32
CA ASP A 43 12.52 -7.00 6.53
C ASP A 43 11.03 -7.26 6.25
N PRO A 44 10.68 -7.60 4.99
CA PRO A 44 9.30 -7.84 4.59
C PRO A 44 8.63 -9.00 5.33
N VAL A 45 9.40 -10.04 5.68
CA VAL A 45 8.87 -11.24 6.32
C VAL A 45 8.50 -10.94 7.76
N LYS A 46 9.39 -10.25 8.49
CA LYS A 46 9.10 -9.81 9.86
C LYS A 46 7.92 -8.85 9.89
N ALA A 47 7.88 -7.87 8.98
CA ALA A 47 6.78 -6.92 8.91
C ALA A 47 5.43 -7.62 8.65
N LEU A 48 5.39 -8.58 7.72
CA LEU A 48 4.21 -9.39 7.46
C LEU A 48 3.78 -10.20 8.69
N GLY A 49 4.75 -10.77 9.43
CA GLY A 49 4.49 -11.50 10.66
C GLY A 49 3.89 -10.63 11.76
N GLU A 50 4.41 -9.42 11.97
CA GLU A 50 3.85 -8.46 12.95
C GLU A 50 2.45 -7.99 12.56
N GLU A 51 2.18 -7.80 11.26
CA GLU A 51 0.84 -7.45 10.80
C GLU A 51 -0.14 -8.62 10.99
N GLY A 52 0.30 -9.85 10.74
CA GLY A 52 -0.49 -11.05 10.97
C GLY A 52 -0.94 -11.22 12.42
N LYS A 53 -0.11 -10.81 13.39
CA LYS A 53 -0.48 -10.84 14.83
C LYS A 53 -1.62 -9.91 15.21
N LYS A 54 -1.90 -8.89 14.39
CA LYS A 54 -3.01 -7.94 14.62
C LYS A 54 -4.35 -8.46 14.09
N LEU A 55 -4.33 -9.54 13.30
CA LEU A 55 -5.55 -10.13 12.76
C LEU A 55 -6.38 -10.78 13.88
N PRO A 56 -7.71 -10.73 13.77
CA PRO A 56 -8.59 -11.41 14.72
C PRO A 56 -8.40 -12.92 14.64
N ASP A 57 -8.58 -13.59 15.78
CA ASP A 57 -8.53 -15.04 15.88
C ASP A 57 -9.81 -15.67 15.32
N VAL A 58 -9.89 -15.73 13.98
CA VAL A 58 -10.99 -16.33 13.22
C VAL A 58 -10.43 -17.17 12.08
N SER A 59 -11.27 -18.08 11.56
CA SER A 59 -10.86 -18.91 10.43
C SER A 59 -10.50 -18.08 9.20
N VAL A 60 -9.57 -18.57 8.38
CA VAL A 60 -9.20 -17.96 7.09
C VAL A 60 -10.42 -17.76 6.18
N LYS A 61 -11.40 -18.67 6.24
CA LYS A 61 -12.65 -18.56 5.48
C LYS A 61 -13.44 -17.30 5.89
N GLU A 62 -13.50 -17.05 7.19
CA GLU A 62 -14.20 -15.90 7.74
C GLU A 62 -13.46 -14.59 7.45
N LEU A 63 -12.13 -14.56 7.60
CA LEU A 63 -11.31 -13.41 7.20
C LEU A 63 -11.54 -13.04 5.73
N LYS A 64 -11.55 -14.03 4.83
CA LYS A 64 -11.83 -13.81 3.40
C LYS A 64 -13.23 -13.25 3.15
N ARG A 65 -14.24 -13.72 3.90
CA ARG A 65 -15.61 -13.24 3.80
C ARG A 65 -15.69 -11.77 4.19
N VAL A 66 -15.15 -11.42 5.36
CA VAL A 66 -15.15 -10.04 5.88
C VAL A 66 -14.40 -9.10 4.95
N ALA A 67 -13.18 -9.46 4.53
CA ALA A 67 -12.38 -8.63 3.64
C ALA A 67 -13.08 -8.34 2.30
N ARG A 68 -13.83 -9.32 1.76
CA ARG A 68 -14.60 -9.15 0.53
C ARG A 68 -15.82 -8.24 0.73
N GLU A 69 -16.55 -8.42 1.82
CA GLU A 69 -17.71 -7.57 2.15
C GLU A 69 -17.30 -6.10 2.35
N GLU A 70 -16.14 -5.87 2.94
CA GLU A 70 -15.59 -4.53 3.14
C GLU A 70 -15.16 -3.90 1.80
N ALA A 71 -14.46 -4.64 0.94
CA ALA A 71 -14.10 -4.18 -0.40
C ALA A 71 -15.35 -3.87 -1.26
N GLU A 72 -16.39 -4.71 -1.20
CA GLU A 72 -17.65 -4.47 -1.89
C GLU A 72 -18.33 -3.18 -1.41
N ARG A 73 -18.30 -2.91 -0.09
CA ARG A 73 -18.83 -1.68 0.51
C ARG A 73 -18.03 -0.44 0.08
N GLU A 74 -16.71 -0.50 0.10
CA GLU A 74 -15.86 0.62 -0.32
C GLU A 74 -16.04 0.98 -1.80
N LEU A 75 -16.30 -0.03 -2.64
CA LEU A 75 -16.56 0.15 -4.07
C LEU A 75 -18.03 0.51 -4.38
N GLY A 76 -18.90 0.57 -3.37
CA GLY A 76 -20.34 0.86 -3.55
C GLY A 76 -21.11 -0.21 -4.32
N LEU A 77 -20.61 -1.46 -4.31
CA LEU A 77 -21.27 -2.61 -4.92
C LEU A 77 -22.38 -3.19 -4.03
N ARG A 78 -22.50 -2.69 -2.79
CA ARG A 78 -23.45 -3.13 -1.77
C ARG A 78 -23.78 -2.04 -0.76
#